data_AF-A0AAD9JP17-F1
#
_entry.id   AF-A0AAD9JP17-F1
#
_cell.length_a   1.000
_cell.length_b   1.000
_cell.length_c   1.000
_cell.angle_alpha   90.00
_cell.angle_beta   90.00
_cell.angle_gamma   90.00
#
_symmetry.space_group_name_H-M   'P 1'
#
loop_
_entity.id
_entity.type
_entity.pdbx_description
1 polymer ?
#
loop_
_entity_poly.entity_id
_entity_poly.type
_entity_poly.pdbx_seq_one_letter_code
_entity_poly.pdbx_strand_id
1 'polypeptide(L)'
;MEDKHKTDCVYQIPCKTCNVYYIGETFGTRVDENKKEVETVTTGRFTRETKHRSAITDHADRHKCVIDWEGAKVVDKESNRCARWIKEAIWIRKTEPTVSRDEGGYKVRHV
;
A
#
# COMPACT_ATOMS: atom_id res chain seq x y z
N MET A 1 2.67 -11.53 19.96
CA MET A 1 1.64 -11.11 18.99
C MET A 1 1.35 -9.66 19.27
N GLU A 2 2.12 -8.72 18.73
CA GLU A 2 1.97 -7.30 19.06
C GLU A 2 2.11 -6.46 17.80
N ASP A 3 1.46 -5.30 17.80
CA ASP A 3 1.41 -4.28 16.73
C ASP A 3 0.23 -4.35 15.74
N LYS A 4 -1.01 -4.46 16.23
CA LYS A 4 -2.21 -4.44 15.37
C LYS A 4 -2.67 -3.07 14.87
N HIS A 5 -2.13 -1.95 15.36
CA HIS A 5 -2.43 -0.61 14.83
C HIS A 5 -1.21 0.31 15.00
N LYS A 6 -0.48 0.58 13.92
CA LYS A 6 0.59 1.59 13.90
C LYS A 6 0.27 2.64 12.86
N THR A 7 -0.30 3.75 13.32
CA THR A 7 -0.62 4.93 12.50
C THR A 7 0.59 5.80 12.17
N ASP A 8 1.74 5.50 12.77
CA ASP A 8 2.95 6.32 12.71
C ASP A 8 4.09 5.61 11.99
N CYS A 9 3.82 5.00 10.83
CA CYS A 9 4.84 4.25 10.12
C CYS A 9 4.63 4.15 8.61
N VAL A 10 5.73 4.11 7.88
CA VAL A 10 5.74 3.76 6.46
C VAL A 10 5.95 2.26 6.37
N TYR A 11 5.08 1.58 5.63
CA TYR A 11 5.15 0.14 5.43
C TYR A 11 5.17 -0.21 3.95
N GLN A 12 5.72 -1.39 3.65
CA GLN A 12 5.66 -1.98 2.32
C GLN A 12 4.93 -3.32 2.35
N ILE A 13 4.22 -3.63 1.26
CA ILE A 13 3.63 -4.95 0.99
C ILE A 13 4.19 -5.48 -0.32
N PRO A 14 4.90 -6.62 -0.30
CA PRO A 14 5.37 -7.26 -1.52
C PRO A 14 4.23 -7.89 -2.33
N CYS A 15 4.37 -7.90 -3.64
CA CYS A 15 3.55 -8.71 -4.53
C CYS A 15 4.31 -9.99 -4.93
N LYS A 16 3.72 -11.18 -4.72
CA LYS A 16 4.35 -12.47 -5.05
C LYS A 16 4.51 -12.68 -6.55
N THR A 17 3.55 -12.19 -7.33
CA THR A 17 3.49 -12.46 -8.77
C THR A 17 4.35 -11.49 -9.57
N CYS A 18 4.42 -10.24 -9.13
CA CYS A 18 4.81 -9.12 -9.98
C CYS A 18 6.11 -8.44 -9.50
N ASN A 19 6.73 -8.95 -8.42
CA ASN A 19 7.98 -8.45 -7.79
C ASN A 19 8.02 -6.91 -7.58
N VAL A 20 6.84 -6.34 -7.34
CA VAL A 20 6.61 -4.93 -7.08
C VAL A 20 6.22 -4.76 -5.61
N TYR A 21 6.44 -3.56 -5.09
CA TYR A 21 6.11 -3.22 -3.72
C TYR A 21 5.03 -2.14 -3.65
N TYR A 22 4.02 -2.34 -2.81
CA TYR A 22 3.08 -1.28 -2.43
C TYR A 22 3.61 -0.59 -1.18
N ILE A 23 3.67 0.75 -1.17
CA ILE A 23 4.11 1.54 -0.01
C ILE A 23 2.95 2.39 0.49
N GLY A 24 2.76 2.44 1.81
CA GLY A 24 1.73 3.28 2.44
C GLY A 24 2.14 3.79 3.81
N GLU A 25 1.37 4.76 4.34
CA GLU A 25 1.67 5.51 5.56
C GLU A 25 0.93 5.07 6.85
N THR A 26 -0.04 4.17 6.76
CA THR A 26 -0.86 3.72 7.91
C THR A 26 -0.91 2.19 7.98
N PHE A 27 -0.22 1.58 8.94
CA PHE A 27 -0.18 0.13 9.09
C PHE A 27 -1.27 -0.39 10.05
N GLY A 28 -1.91 -1.50 9.69
CA GLY A 28 -2.99 -2.12 10.48
C GLY A 28 -4.35 -1.98 9.80
N THR A 29 -5.14 -0.96 10.17
CA THR A 29 -6.52 -0.78 9.66
C THR A 29 -6.55 -0.72 8.14
N ARG A 30 -5.65 0.05 7.54
CA ARG A 30 -5.57 0.20 6.08
C ARG A 30 -5.18 -1.10 5.36
N VAL A 31 -4.35 -1.93 6.00
CA VAL A 31 -3.96 -3.23 5.47
C VAL A 31 -5.15 -4.18 5.48
N ASP A 32 -5.93 -4.21 6.58
CA ASP A 32 -7.13 -5.03 6.69
C ASP A 32 -8.23 -4.59 5.70
N GLU A 33 -8.44 -3.28 5.56
CA GLU A 33 -9.33 -2.70 4.55
C GLU A 33 -8.91 -3.13 3.14
N ASN A 34 -7.64 -2.90 2.77
CA ASN A 34 -7.12 -3.30 1.48
C ASN A 34 -7.25 -4.81 1.24
N LYS A 35 -7.03 -5.64 2.28
CA LYS A 35 -7.17 -7.09 2.19
C LYS A 35 -8.61 -7.49 1.88
N LYS A 36 -9.59 -6.90 2.58
CA LYS A 36 -11.02 -7.12 2.34
C LYS A 36 -11.45 -6.63 0.96
N GLU A 37 -10.96 -5.47 0.53
CA GLU A 37 -11.21 -4.94 -0.82
C GLU A 37 -10.68 -5.90 -1.90
N VAL A 38 -9.43 -6.35 -1.76
CA VAL A 38 -8.80 -7.30 -2.69
C VAL A 38 -9.58 -8.61 -2.71
N GLU A 39 -9.92 -9.19 -1.56
CA GLU A 39 -10.69 -10.44 -1.47
C GLU A 39 -12.08 -10.31 -2.10
N THR A 40 -12.77 -9.19 -1.89
CA THR A 40 -14.10 -8.94 -2.48
C THR A 40 -14.02 -8.88 -4.01
N VAL A 41 -12.99 -8.22 -4.54
CA VAL A 41 -12.81 -8.07 -5.99
C VAL A 41 -12.32 -9.36 -6.64
N THR A 42 -11.42 -10.11 -6.01
CA THR A 42 -10.91 -11.39 -6.54
C THR A 42 -11.94 -12.51 -6.49
N THR A 43 -12.82 -12.53 -5.49
CA THR A 43 -13.90 -13.54 -5.35
C THR A 43 -15.15 -13.24 -6.20
N GLY A 44 -15.17 -12.13 -6.95
CA GLY A 44 -16.21 -11.82 -7.92
C GLY A 44 -17.56 -11.38 -7.32
N ARG A 45 -17.61 -11.01 -6.04
CA ARG A 45 -18.81 -10.42 -5.42
C ARG A 45 -18.88 -8.92 -5.72
N PHE A 46 -19.31 -8.59 -6.93
CA PHE A 46 -19.47 -7.19 -7.36
C PHE A 46 -20.81 -6.63 -6.89
N THR A 47 -20.79 -5.70 -5.94
CA THR A 47 -21.82 -4.65 -5.88
C THR A 47 -21.36 -3.49 -6.75
N ARG A 48 -22.31 -2.83 -7.43
CA ARG A 48 -22.11 -1.88 -8.54
C ARG A 48 -21.41 -0.55 -8.15
N GLU A 49 -20.77 -0.48 -6.98
CA GLU A 49 -20.41 0.77 -6.27
C GLU A 49 -18.93 0.95 -5.91
N THR A 50 -18.00 0.16 -6.46
CA THR A 50 -16.55 0.35 -6.16
C THR A 50 -15.91 1.46 -7.01
N LYS A 51 -16.39 2.71 -6.85
CA LYS A 51 -15.81 3.90 -7.53
C LYS A 51 -14.47 4.37 -6.96
N HIS A 52 -14.02 3.84 -5.81
CA HIS A 52 -12.77 4.25 -5.15
C HIS A 52 -11.90 3.04 -4.78
N ARG A 53 -11.37 2.32 -5.78
CA ARG A 53 -10.44 1.20 -5.53
C ARG A 53 -9.07 1.71 -5.09
N SER A 54 -8.52 1.14 -4.03
CA SER A 54 -7.13 1.36 -3.60
C SER A 54 -6.13 0.90 -4.69
N ALA A 55 -4.94 1.48 -4.74
CA ALA A 55 -3.93 1.15 -5.77
C ALA A 55 -3.56 -0.34 -5.77
N ILE A 56 -3.42 -0.94 -4.58
CA ILE A 56 -3.16 -2.36 -4.42
C ILE A 56 -4.32 -3.24 -4.92
N THR A 57 -5.57 -2.80 -4.72
CA THR A 57 -6.78 -3.49 -5.19
C THR A 57 -6.89 -3.44 -6.71
N ASP A 58 -6.61 -2.29 -7.32
CA ASP A 58 -6.58 -2.14 -8.77
C ASP A 58 -5.47 -3.00 -9.40
N HIS A 59 -4.29 -3.04 -8.79
CA HIS A 59 -3.20 -3.90 -9.24
C HIS A 59 -3.55 -5.40 -9.14
N ALA A 60 -4.09 -5.83 -8.01
CA ALA A 60 -4.51 -7.23 -7.82
C ALA A 60 -5.61 -7.63 -8.81
N ASP A 61 -6.57 -6.75 -9.12
CA ASP A 61 -7.65 -7.05 -10.06
C ASP A 61 -7.19 -7.07 -11.52
N ARG A 62 -6.43 -6.05 -11.94
CA ARG A 62 -5.97 -5.88 -13.33
C ARG A 62 -4.96 -6.95 -13.74
N HIS A 63 -4.00 -7.23 -12.85
CA HIS A 63 -2.91 -8.16 -13.16
C HIS A 63 -3.14 -9.56 -12.61
N LYS A 64 -4.24 -9.79 -11.88
CA LYS A 64 -4.53 -11.06 -11.19
C LYS A 64 -3.34 -11.53 -10.34
N CYS A 65 -2.59 -10.58 -9.75
CA CYS A 65 -1.42 -10.88 -8.92
C CYS A 65 -1.86 -11.29 -7.49
N VAL A 66 -1.06 -12.13 -6.83
CA VAL A 66 -1.23 -12.49 -5.42
C VAL A 66 -0.43 -11.53 -4.54
N ILE A 67 -1.11 -10.83 -3.63
CA ILE A 67 -0.50 -9.91 -2.67
C ILE A 67 0.03 -10.69 -1.46
N ASP A 68 1.27 -10.44 -1.04
CA ASP A 68 1.88 -11.07 0.12
C ASP A 68 1.61 -10.26 1.40
N TRP A 69 0.44 -10.47 1.98
CA TRP A 69 0.07 -9.79 3.23
C TRP A 69 0.95 -10.19 4.42
N GLU A 70 1.52 -11.40 4.43
CA GLU A 70 2.40 -11.88 5.50
C GLU A 70 3.80 -11.27 5.42
N GLY A 71 4.28 -10.95 4.21
CA GLY A 71 5.53 -10.21 3.98
C GLY A 71 5.40 -8.69 4.19
N ALA A 72 4.24 -8.21 4.64
CA ALA A 72 4.05 -6.80 4.95
C ALA A 72 4.96 -6.40 6.12
N LYS A 73 5.80 -5.37 5.90
CA LYS A 73 6.76 -4.92 6.90
C LYS A 73 6.80 -3.41 7.02
N VAL A 74 7.08 -2.93 8.22
CA VAL A 74 7.37 -1.52 8.47
C VAL A 74 8.80 -1.22 8.03
N VAL A 75 8.96 -0.21 7.18
CA VAL A 75 10.28 0.25 6.68
C VAL A 75 10.77 1.49 7.40
N ASP A 76 9.85 2.30 7.93
CA ASP A 76 10.18 3.53 8.65
C ASP A 76 9.09 3.84 9.69
N LYS A 77 9.42 4.62 10.71
CA LYS A 77 8.47 5.10 11.72
C LYS A 77 8.53 6.62 11.80
N GLU A 78 7.36 7.24 11.75
CA GLU A 78 7.25 8.69 11.79
C GLU A 78 5.87 9.11 12.33
N SER A 79 5.88 9.79 13.47
CA SER A 79 4.67 10.31 14.13
C SER A 79 4.23 11.64 13.53
N ASN A 80 5.15 12.42 12.97
CA ASN A 80 4.78 13.65 12.29
C ASN A 80 4.21 13.35 10.90
N ARG A 81 2.93 13.64 10.67
CA ARG A 81 2.23 13.38 9.40
C ARG A 81 2.94 14.00 8.19
N CYS A 82 3.40 15.25 8.29
CA CYS A 82 4.07 15.92 7.17
C CYS A 82 5.41 15.26 6.85
N ALA A 83 6.20 14.93 7.88
CA ALA A 83 7.47 14.21 7.69
C ALA A 83 7.23 12.80 7.13
N ARG A 84 6.13 12.15 7.53
CA ARG A 84 5.75 10.82 7.03
C ARG A 84 5.41 10.84 5.54
N TRP A 85 4.72 11.86 5.04
CA TRP A 85 4.47 12.02 3.61
C TRP A 85 5.76 12.18 2.80
N ILE A 86 6.73 12.92 3.33
CA ILE A 86 8.04 13.06 2.69
C ILE A 86 8.77 11.71 2.69
N LYS A 87 8.77 10.99 3.81
CA LYS A 87 9.38 9.66 3.91
C LYS A 87 8.72 8.65 2.98
N GLU A 88 7.39 8.63 2.89
CA GLU A 88 6.66 7.81 1.94
C GLU A 88 7.13 8.07 0.50
N ALA A 89 7.19 9.34 0.09
CA ALA A 89 7.64 9.71 -1.24
C ALA A 89 9.10 9.29 -1.51
N ILE A 90 9.99 9.44 -0.53
CA ILE A 90 11.38 8.95 -0.60
C ILE A 90 11.41 7.43 -0.77
N TRP A 91 10.63 6.69 0.01
CA TRP A 91 10.58 5.24 -0.06
C TRP A 91 9.99 4.74 -1.39
N ILE A 92 8.97 5.42 -1.92
CA ILE A 92 8.39 5.11 -3.24
C ILE A 92 9.45 5.23 -4.33
N ARG A 93 10.24 6.31 -4.32
CA ARG A 93 11.34 6.52 -5.26
C ARG A 93 12.49 5.53 -5.07
N LYS A 94 12.77 5.13 -3.83
CA LYS A 94 13.87 4.19 -3.55
C LYS A 94 13.54 2.74 -3.95
N THR A 95 12.26 2.37 -3.94
CA THR A 95 11.79 0.98 -4.06
C THR A 95 11.21 0.69 -5.45
N GLU A 96 11.67 1.39 -6.49
CA GLU A 96 11.20 1.15 -7.86
C GLU A 96 11.51 -0.30 -8.29
N PRO A 97 10.54 -1.06 -8.84
CA PRO A 97 9.18 -0.65 -9.21
C PRO A 97 8.13 -0.75 -8.08
N THR A 98 7.25 0.26 -7.98
CA THR A 98 6.18 0.32 -6.97
C THR A 98 4.77 0.30 -7.56
N VAL A 99 3.80 -0.13 -6.76
CA VAL A 99 2.36 -0.21 -7.11
C VAL A 99 1.60 1.07 -6.70
N SER A 100 2.28 2.01 -6.04
CA SER A 100 1.65 3.24 -5.56
C SER A 100 1.16 4.07 -6.76
N ARG A 101 -0.09 4.53 -6.72
CA ARG A 101 -0.73 5.28 -7.83
C ARG A 101 -0.07 6.63 -8.10
N ASP A 102 0.59 7.18 -7.09
CA ASP A 102 1.24 8.48 -7.10
C ASP A 102 2.59 8.37 -6.39
N GLU A 103 3.43 9.40 -6.49
CA GLU A 103 4.71 9.54 -5.77
C GLU A 103 4.55 9.70 -4.23
N GLY A 104 3.42 9.31 -3.66
CA GLY A 104 3.03 9.52 -2.26
C GLY A 104 2.28 10.84 -2.02
N GLY A 105 2.02 11.16 -0.74
CA GLY A 105 1.33 12.39 -0.35
C GLY A 105 2.12 13.70 -0.59
N TYR A 106 3.39 13.60 -1.01
CA TYR A 106 4.29 14.73 -1.22
C TYR A 106 5.04 14.63 -2.55
N LYS A 107 4.91 15.64 -3.41
CA LYS A 107 5.69 15.73 -4.66
C LYS A 107 7.11 16.22 -4.35
N VAL A 108 8.04 15.29 -4.27
CA VAL A 108 9.47 15.64 -4.17
C VAL A 108 9.88 16.26 -5.51
N ARG A 109 10.49 17.44 -5.52
CA ARG A 109 10.89 18.07 -6.79
C ARG A 109 12.01 17.26 -7.45
N HIS A 110 11.97 17.15 -8.77
CA HIS A 110 13.07 16.60 -9.56
C HIS A 110 14.21 17.64 -9.53
N VAL A 111 15.42 17.20 -9.19
CA VAL A 111 16.65 18.00 -9.28
C VAL A 111 17.40 17.57 -10.52
#